data_AF-A0A1E1LQI2-F1
#
_entry.id   AF-A0A1E1LQI2-F1
#
_cell.length_a   1.000
_cell.length_b   1.000
_cell.length_c   1.000
_cell.angle_alpha   90.00
_cell.angle_beta   90.00
_cell.angle_gamma   90.00
#
_symmetry.space_group_name_H-M   'P 1'
#
loop_
_entity.id
_entity.type
_entity.pdbx_description
1 polymer ?
#
loop_
_entity_poly.entity_id
_entity_poly.type
_entity_poly.pdbx_seq_one_letter_code
_entity_poly.pdbx_strand_id
1 'polypeptide(L)'
;MPNCKVRGFFSTSLYPELHGIYYLTSSSGFISEITFSGEGLFSGVRNSFEAKMYRAGDGKKKPLYIARGQWNDKFIITNSRGIKDPTTCEPCKTPASKVQMKPLEEQDSWETRKAWQHVLAALRDNNMQNIVKEKTKVEEAQRAMRKEESANGKVWEPMFFTASEDSNLFRKLAEGTPWKLSERTKGVWTFDPAKAKAAVKPYHGDLTPLGLLVGGDTTKQELSEIASIQQAKT
;
A
#
# COMPACT_ATOMS: atom_id res chain seq x y z
N MET A 1 -2.36 6.20 -7.32
CA MET A 1 -2.53 4.72 -7.37
C MET A 1 -3.91 4.43 -7.96
N PRO A 2 -4.07 3.39 -8.80
CA PRO A 2 -5.37 3.02 -9.31
C PRO A 2 -6.33 2.52 -8.24
N ASN A 3 -7.59 2.96 -8.32
CA ASN A 3 -8.70 2.40 -7.56
C ASN A 3 -8.89 0.94 -7.95
N CYS A 4 -9.10 0.10 -6.93
CA CYS A 4 -9.34 -1.33 -7.07
C CYS A 4 -10.74 -1.65 -6.52
N LYS A 5 -11.56 -2.33 -7.31
CA LYS A 5 -12.86 -2.87 -6.89
C LYS A 5 -12.76 -4.38 -6.74
N VAL A 6 -13.48 -4.94 -5.77
CA VAL A 6 -13.72 -6.37 -5.71
C VAL A 6 -14.94 -6.69 -6.58
N ARG A 7 -14.81 -7.68 -7.46
CA ARG A 7 -15.86 -8.17 -8.37
C ARG A 7 -16.08 -9.67 -8.14
N GLY A 8 -17.08 -10.24 -8.81
CA GLY A 8 -17.33 -11.69 -8.79
C GLY A 8 -18.19 -12.21 -7.63
N PHE A 9 -18.91 -11.31 -6.93
CA PHE A 9 -19.83 -11.69 -5.85
C PHE A 9 -20.91 -12.68 -6.31
N PHE A 10 -21.45 -12.51 -7.53
CA PHE A 10 -22.46 -13.44 -8.08
C PHE A 10 -21.88 -14.72 -8.64
N SER A 11 -20.58 -14.75 -8.98
CA SER A 11 -19.90 -15.92 -9.54
C SER A 11 -19.16 -16.75 -8.49
N THR A 12 -19.40 -16.51 -7.19
CA THR A 12 -18.75 -17.20 -6.05
C THR A 12 -17.21 -17.16 -6.05
N SER A 13 -16.60 -16.34 -6.91
CA SER A 13 -15.17 -16.22 -7.11
C SER A 13 -14.82 -14.74 -7.13
N LEU A 14 -14.35 -14.24 -5.99
CA LEU A 14 -14.00 -12.84 -5.82
C LEU A 14 -12.67 -12.54 -6.48
N TYR A 15 -12.58 -11.43 -7.20
CA TYR A 15 -11.33 -10.97 -7.81
C TYR A 15 -11.19 -9.44 -7.76
N PRO A 16 -9.95 -8.92 -7.64
CA PRO A 16 -9.68 -7.49 -7.74
C PRO A 16 -9.70 -7.04 -9.21
N GLU A 17 -10.25 -5.85 -9.46
CA GLU A 17 -10.30 -5.23 -10.78
C GLU A 17 -9.94 -3.74 -10.67
N LEU A 18 -8.95 -3.30 -11.45
CA LEU A 18 -8.56 -1.89 -11.53
C LEU A 18 -9.52 -1.14 -12.46
N HIS A 19 -9.81 0.13 -12.14
CA HIS A 19 -10.65 0.94 -13.01
C HIS A 19 -10.34 2.44 -12.95
N GLY A 20 -10.74 3.16 -14.00
CA GLY A 20 -10.63 4.61 -14.10
C GLY A 20 -9.39 5.07 -14.85
N ILE A 21 -9.18 6.39 -14.89
CA ILE A 21 -8.11 7.03 -15.64
C ILE A 21 -7.02 7.52 -14.68
N TYR A 22 -5.77 7.20 -14.98
CA TYR A 22 -4.58 7.60 -14.22
C TYR A 22 -3.53 8.17 -15.14
N TYR A 23 -2.58 8.90 -14.56
CA TYR A 23 -1.55 9.59 -15.30
C TYR A 23 -0.18 9.19 -14.76
N LEU A 24 0.77 8.97 -15.66
CA LEU A 24 2.20 8.96 -15.34
C LEU A 24 2.80 10.20 -15.99
N THR A 25 3.25 11.14 -15.17
CA THR A 25 3.88 12.38 -15.64
C THR A 25 5.39 12.28 -15.50
N SER A 26 6.10 12.73 -16.53
CA SER A 26 7.55 12.78 -16.54
C SER A 26 8.05 14.21 -16.63
N SER A 27 9.11 14.53 -15.88
CA SER A 27 9.84 15.79 -16.00
C SER A 27 10.46 16.00 -17.40
N SER A 28 10.55 14.94 -18.22
CA SER A 28 10.99 15.02 -19.62
C SER A 28 9.92 15.56 -20.58
N GLY A 29 8.74 15.95 -20.09
CA GLY A 29 7.69 16.59 -20.88
C GLY A 29 6.73 15.61 -21.56
N PHE A 30 6.59 14.40 -21.03
CA PHE A 30 5.64 13.38 -21.50
C PHE A 30 4.64 13.01 -20.42
N ILE A 31 3.41 12.72 -20.86
CA ILE A 31 2.32 12.24 -20.02
C ILE A 31 1.80 10.95 -20.63
N SER A 32 1.69 9.90 -19.81
CA SER A 32 0.96 8.67 -20.16
C SER A 32 -0.37 8.65 -19.44
N GLU A 33 -1.46 8.74 -20.20
CA GLU A 33 -2.82 8.58 -19.70
C GLU A 33 -3.22 7.10 -19.81
N ILE A 34 -3.51 6.47 -18.67
CA ILE A 34 -3.80 5.04 -18.54
C ILE A 34 -5.24 4.87 -18.12
N THR A 35 -6.03 4.23 -18.95
CA THR A 35 -7.42 3.85 -18.66
C THR A 35 -7.45 2.37 -18.32
N PHE A 36 -7.83 2.04 -17.09
CA PHE A 36 -8.12 0.67 -16.68
C PHE A 36 -9.60 0.35 -16.89
N SER A 37 -9.86 -0.82 -17.44
CA SER A 37 -11.20 -1.36 -17.65
C SER A 37 -11.22 -2.86 -17.36
N GLY A 38 -12.41 -3.38 -17.09
CA GLY A 38 -12.61 -4.80 -16.84
C GLY A 38 -13.82 -5.33 -17.59
N GLU A 39 -14.24 -6.53 -17.20
CA GLU A 39 -15.40 -7.22 -17.73
C GLU A 39 -16.65 -6.29 -17.75
N GLY A 40 -17.27 -6.12 -18.93
CA GLY A 40 -18.49 -5.33 -19.12
C GLY A 40 -18.32 -3.90 -19.68
N LEU A 41 -17.10 -3.39 -19.86
CA LEU A 41 -16.85 -2.10 -20.56
C LEU A 41 -15.91 -2.34 -21.75
N PHE A 42 -16.51 -2.50 -22.93
CA PHE A 42 -15.88 -2.56 -24.27
C PHE A 42 -15.10 -3.84 -24.67
N SER A 43 -14.32 -4.48 -23.79
CA SER A 43 -13.43 -5.61 -24.20
C SER A 43 -13.86 -7.00 -23.70
N GLY A 44 -14.79 -7.09 -22.75
CA GLY A 44 -15.22 -8.36 -22.14
C GLY A 44 -14.11 -9.11 -21.37
N VAL A 45 -12.90 -8.54 -21.26
CA VAL A 45 -11.73 -9.22 -20.71
C VAL A 45 -11.26 -8.49 -19.45
N ARG A 46 -11.07 -9.26 -18.37
CA ARG A 46 -10.58 -8.75 -17.06
C ARG A 46 -9.19 -8.15 -17.18
N ASN A 47 -8.88 -7.22 -16.29
CA ASN A 47 -7.57 -6.60 -16.15
C ASN A 47 -7.12 -5.85 -17.43
N SER A 48 -8.06 -5.36 -18.22
CA SER A 48 -7.77 -4.62 -19.43
C SER A 48 -7.22 -3.22 -19.12
N PHE A 49 -6.36 -2.71 -19.99
CA PHE A 49 -5.98 -1.30 -19.97
C PHE A 49 -5.65 -0.77 -21.36
N GLU A 50 -5.76 0.54 -21.51
CA GLU A 50 -5.21 1.31 -22.62
C GLU A 50 -4.36 2.46 -22.05
N ALA A 51 -3.10 2.54 -22.44
CA ALA A 51 -2.23 3.67 -22.12
C ALA A 51 -1.89 4.45 -23.39
N LYS A 52 -2.08 5.77 -23.38
CA LYS A 52 -1.69 6.69 -24.45
C LYS A 52 -0.63 7.64 -23.92
N MET A 53 0.57 7.61 -24.53
CA MET A 53 1.64 8.55 -24.20
C MET A 53 1.67 9.70 -25.19
N TYR A 54 1.68 10.94 -24.71
CA TYR A 54 1.72 12.16 -25.51
C TYR A 54 2.63 13.22 -24.88
N ARG A 55 2.93 14.30 -25.61
CA ARG A 55 3.71 15.43 -25.09
C ARG A 55 2.85 16.27 -24.15
N ALA A 56 3.41 16.66 -23.01
CA ALA A 56 2.77 17.62 -22.11
C ALA A 56 2.48 18.94 -22.85
N GLY A 57 1.32 19.53 -22.60
CA GLY A 57 0.88 20.76 -23.27
C GLY A 57 0.30 20.59 -24.68
N ASP A 58 0.34 19.39 -25.27
CA ASP A 58 -0.38 19.14 -26.52
C ASP A 58 -1.90 19.11 -26.27
N GLY A 59 -2.59 20.20 -26.61
CA GLY A 59 -4.04 20.32 -26.44
C GLY A 59 -4.86 19.28 -27.21
N LYS A 60 -4.28 18.68 -28.27
CA LYS A 60 -4.93 17.58 -29.01
C LYS A 60 -4.65 16.20 -28.40
N LYS A 61 -3.75 16.12 -27.41
CA LYS A 61 -3.27 14.89 -26.78
C LYS A 61 -2.94 13.81 -27.83
N LYS A 62 -2.24 14.18 -28.90
CA LYS A 62 -1.96 13.25 -30.00
C LYS A 62 -1.03 12.15 -29.47
N PRO A 63 -1.45 10.88 -29.43
CA PRO A 63 -0.60 9.83 -28.90
C PRO A 63 0.65 9.68 -29.77
N LEU A 64 1.78 9.38 -29.13
CA LEU A 64 3.03 8.94 -29.75
C LEU A 64 3.11 7.41 -29.72
N TYR A 65 2.68 6.84 -28.60
CA TYR A 65 2.59 5.40 -28.38
C TYR A 65 1.28 5.04 -27.69
N ILE A 66 0.80 3.84 -27.99
CA ILE A 66 -0.39 3.26 -27.41
C ILE A 66 -0.04 1.87 -26.90
N ALA A 67 -0.26 1.59 -25.62
CA ALA A 67 -0.18 0.24 -25.06
C ALA A 67 -1.59 -0.28 -24.75
N ARG A 68 -1.91 -1.51 -25.18
CA ARG A 68 -3.22 -2.14 -24.95
C ARG A 68 -3.12 -3.62 -24.67
N GLY A 69 -3.94 -4.10 -23.74
CA GLY A 69 -4.07 -5.51 -23.41
C GLY A 69 -4.39 -5.69 -21.94
N GLN A 70 -3.87 -6.77 -21.35
CA GLN A 70 -4.07 -7.11 -19.94
C GLN A 70 -2.82 -6.82 -19.14
N TRP A 71 -2.93 -6.05 -18.06
CA TRP A 71 -1.77 -5.64 -17.26
C TRP A 71 -1.11 -6.79 -16.49
N ASN A 72 -1.84 -7.89 -16.28
CA ASN A 72 -1.37 -9.08 -15.56
C ASN A 72 -0.98 -10.25 -16.49
N ASP A 73 -1.22 -10.15 -17.80
CA ASP A 73 -1.01 -11.25 -18.74
C ASP A 73 -0.16 -10.81 -19.92
N LYS A 74 -0.78 -10.20 -20.94
CA LYS A 74 -0.12 -9.78 -22.17
C LYS A 74 -0.69 -8.46 -22.69
N PHE A 75 0.18 -7.59 -23.17
CA PHE A 75 -0.20 -6.36 -23.87
C PHE A 75 0.79 -6.01 -24.99
N ILE A 76 0.34 -5.16 -25.90
CA ILE A 76 1.10 -4.73 -27.07
C ILE A 76 1.26 -3.21 -27.05
N ILE A 77 2.46 -2.73 -27.36
CA ILE A 77 2.78 -1.32 -27.54
C ILE A 77 2.97 -1.04 -29.03
N THR A 78 2.27 -0.03 -29.55
CA THR A 78 2.37 0.42 -30.95
C THR A 78 2.71 1.91 -31.02
N ASN A 79 3.35 2.32 -32.11
CA ASN A 79 3.52 3.73 -32.43
C ASN A 79 2.19 4.28 -33.00
N SER A 80 1.89 5.56 -32.77
CA SER A 80 0.68 6.20 -33.32
C SER A 80 0.63 6.31 -34.84
N ARG A 81 1.76 6.09 -35.53
CA ARG A 81 1.83 5.97 -37.00
C ARG A 81 1.43 4.60 -37.54
N GLY A 82 1.11 3.62 -36.68
CA GLY A 82 0.59 2.31 -37.07
C GLY A 82 1.28 1.14 -36.35
N ILE A 83 0.88 -0.09 -36.71
CA ILE A 83 1.35 -1.36 -36.13
C ILE A 83 2.67 -1.83 -36.76
N LYS A 84 3.47 -0.91 -37.31
CA LYS A 84 4.80 -1.30 -37.80
C LYS A 84 5.70 -1.50 -36.58
N ASP A 85 6.18 -2.72 -36.39
CA ASP A 85 7.07 -3.15 -35.30
C ASP A 85 6.45 -3.04 -33.88
N PRO A 86 5.37 -3.80 -33.57
CA PRO A 86 4.76 -3.79 -32.25
C PRO A 86 5.66 -4.44 -31.20
N THR A 87 5.80 -3.80 -30.04
CA THR A 87 6.47 -4.42 -28.87
C THR A 87 5.44 -5.23 -28.10
N THR A 88 5.70 -6.53 -27.94
CA THR A 88 4.87 -7.41 -27.10
C THR A 88 5.46 -7.50 -25.70
N CYS A 89 4.63 -7.31 -24.68
CA CYS A 89 4.99 -7.45 -23.27
C CYS A 89 4.15 -8.56 -22.64
N GLU A 90 4.79 -9.49 -21.95
CA GLU A 90 4.14 -10.64 -21.29
C GLU A 90 4.52 -10.67 -19.79
N PRO A 91 3.94 -9.78 -18.96
CA PRO A 91 4.15 -9.78 -17.51
C PRO A 91 4.02 -11.15 -16.84
N CYS A 92 3.09 -12.00 -17.29
CA CYS A 92 2.88 -13.34 -16.74
C CYS A 92 4.10 -14.27 -16.89
N LYS A 93 4.98 -14.01 -17.86
CA LYS A 93 6.21 -14.80 -18.11
C LYS A 93 7.42 -14.27 -17.33
N THR A 94 7.29 -13.11 -16.68
CA THR A 94 8.37 -12.50 -15.91
C THR A 94 8.14 -12.76 -14.43
N PRO A 95 8.94 -13.63 -13.78
CA PRO A 95 8.76 -13.91 -12.35
C PRO A 95 9.06 -12.65 -11.52
N ALA A 96 8.29 -12.45 -10.46
CA ALA A 96 8.53 -11.36 -9.53
C ALA A 96 9.86 -11.57 -8.77
N SER A 97 10.62 -10.50 -8.61
CA SER A 97 11.85 -10.52 -7.82
C SER A 97 11.54 -10.88 -6.36
N LYS A 98 12.34 -11.79 -5.79
CA LYS A 98 12.22 -12.16 -4.38
C LYS A 98 12.77 -11.04 -3.51
N VAL A 99 11.98 -10.59 -2.53
CA VAL A 99 12.44 -9.62 -1.53
C VAL A 99 13.33 -10.34 -0.52
N GLN A 100 14.58 -9.91 -0.39
CA GLN A 100 15.48 -10.38 0.66
C GLN A 100 15.15 -9.67 1.96
N MET A 101 14.98 -10.44 3.03
CA MET A 101 14.66 -9.94 4.37
C MET A 101 15.46 -10.71 5.39
N LYS A 102 15.75 -10.05 6.51
CA LYS A 102 16.40 -10.69 7.66
C LYS A 102 15.47 -11.73 8.29
N PRO A 103 16.02 -12.75 8.98
CA PRO A 103 15.26 -13.67 9.84
C PRO A 103 14.43 -12.91 10.90
N LEU A 104 13.37 -13.53 11.42
CA LEU A 104 12.47 -12.89 12.40
C LEU A 104 13.19 -12.50 13.69
N GLU A 105 14.21 -13.27 14.05
CA GLU A 105 15.01 -13.09 15.26
C GLU A 105 15.77 -11.76 15.20
N GLU A 106 16.28 -11.39 14.02
CA GLU A 106 17.01 -10.14 13.76
C GLU A 106 16.13 -8.93 13.41
N GLN A 107 14.82 -9.14 13.26
CA GLN A 107 13.88 -8.05 13.01
C GLN A 107 13.56 -7.31 14.32
N ASP A 108 13.33 -6.00 14.21
CA ASP A 108 12.77 -5.18 15.28
C ASP A 108 11.34 -5.64 15.60
N SER A 109 10.90 -5.47 16.85
CA SER A 109 9.56 -5.89 17.29
C SER A 109 8.43 -5.24 16.48
N TRP A 110 8.66 -4.03 15.94
CA TRP A 110 7.71 -3.28 15.13
C TRP A 110 7.78 -3.57 13.63
N GLU A 111 8.73 -4.38 13.17
CA GLU A 111 8.74 -4.83 11.78
C GLU A 111 7.56 -5.77 11.52
N THR A 112 6.87 -5.56 10.39
CA THR A 112 5.55 -6.15 10.12
C THR A 112 5.49 -7.66 10.33
N ARG A 113 6.51 -8.41 9.87
CA ARG A 113 6.49 -9.88 10.01
C ARG A 113 6.62 -10.33 11.46
N LYS A 114 7.40 -9.63 12.28
CA LYS A 114 7.58 -9.92 13.71
C LYS A 114 6.38 -9.45 14.52
N ALA A 115 5.91 -8.22 14.30
CA ALA A 115 4.74 -7.66 14.95
C ALA A 115 3.47 -8.52 14.73
N TRP A 116 3.31 -9.09 13.54
CA TRP A 116 2.15 -9.90 13.16
C TRP A 116 2.41 -11.41 13.15
N GLN A 117 3.53 -11.88 13.69
CA GLN A 117 3.98 -13.28 13.54
C GLN A 117 2.92 -14.30 13.99
N HIS A 118 2.21 -14.02 15.09
CA HIS A 118 1.21 -14.94 15.65
C HIS A 118 -0.07 -14.99 14.82
N VAL A 119 -0.50 -13.85 14.26
CA VAL A 119 -1.62 -13.80 13.31
C VAL A 119 -1.26 -14.54 12.03
N LEU A 120 -0.04 -14.35 11.52
CA LEU A 120 0.45 -15.06 10.33
C LEU A 120 0.58 -16.57 10.55
N ALA A 121 1.00 -17.01 11.75
CA ALA A 121 1.02 -18.43 12.11
C ALA A 121 -0.40 -19.01 12.13
N ALA A 122 -1.35 -18.35 12.81
CA ALA A 122 -2.73 -18.81 12.87
C ALA A 122 -3.41 -18.83 11.48
N LEU A 123 -3.07 -17.91 10.59
CA LEU A 123 -3.49 -17.91 9.17
C LEU A 123 -2.98 -19.15 8.41
N ARG A 124 -1.71 -19.54 8.61
CA ARG A 124 -1.14 -20.74 7.98
C ARG A 124 -1.83 -22.01 8.47
N ASP A 125 -2.22 -22.05 9.74
CA ASP A 125 -2.91 -23.17 10.36
C ASP A 125 -4.42 -23.17 10.10
N ASN A 126 -4.95 -22.17 9.38
CA ASN A 126 -6.39 -21.95 9.16
C ASN A 126 -7.22 -21.92 10.46
N ASN A 127 -6.62 -21.47 11.58
CA ASN A 127 -7.28 -21.41 12.88
C ASN A 127 -7.96 -20.06 13.10
N MET A 128 -9.24 -19.96 12.71
CA MET A 128 -10.01 -18.73 12.79
C MET A 128 -10.13 -18.13 14.19
N GLN A 129 -10.27 -18.98 15.23
CA GLN A 129 -10.35 -18.50 16.60
C GLN A 129 -9.04 -17.84 17.04
N ASN A 130 -7.90 -18.47 16.72
CA ASN A 130 -6.59 -17.89 17.03
C ASN A 130 -6.29 -16.65 16.19
N ILE A 131 -6.71 -16.59 14.91
CA ILE A 131 -6.57 -15.39 14.09
C ILE A 131 -7.25 -14.20 14.77
N VAL A 132 -8.51 -14.36 15.17
CA VAL A 132 -9.27 -13.30 15.84
C VAL A 132 -8.58 -12.92 17.15
N LYS A 133 -8.22 -13.89 17.99
CA LYS A 133 -7.56 -13.65 19.27
C LYS A 133 -6.26 -12.85 19.12
N GLU A 134 -5.34 -13.30 18.27
CA GLU A 134 -4.04 -12.65 18.11
C GLU A 134 -4.15 -11.29 17.40
N LYS A 135 -5.09 -11.14 16.45
CA LYS A 135 -5.39 -9.86 15.82
C LYS A 135 -5.92 -8.85 16.84
N THR A 136 -6.89 -9.26 17.67
CA THR A 136 -7.48 -8.42 18.70
C THR A 136 -6.43 -7.91 19.68
N LYS A 137 -5.49 -8.77 20.11
CA LYS A 137 -4.39 -8.35 21.00
C LYS A 137 -3.58 -7.18 20.44
N VAL A 138 -3.13 -7.28 19.18
CA VAL A 138 -2.35 -6.20 18.54
C VAL A 138 -3.21 -4.94 18.42
N GLU A 139 -4.45 -5.06 17.94
CA GLU A 139 -5.32 -3.89 17.71
C GLU A 139 -5.74 -3.18 19.00
N GLU A 140 -6.04 -3.92 20.06
CA GLU A 140 -6.39 -3.36 21.37
C GLU A 140 -5.20 -2.68 22.04
N ALA A 141 -4.02 -3.29 21.99
CA ALA A 141 -2.80 -2.68 22.49
C ALA A 141 -2.48 -1.36 21.76
N GLN A 142 -2.56 -1.36 20.43
CA GLN A 142 -2.36 -0.14 19.63
C GLN A 142 -3.42 0.92 19.98
N ARG A 143 -4.69 0.53 20.15
CA ARG A 143 -5.75 1.46 20.56
C ARG A 143 -5.52 2.06 21.94
N ALA A 144 -5.05 1.26 22.89
CA ALA A 144 -4.69 1.72 24.24
C ALA A 144 -3.52 2.72 24.20
N MET A 145 -2.45 2.40 23.47
CA MET A 145 -1.31 3.31 23.29
C MET A 145 -1.74 4.65 22.66
N ARG A 146 -2.58 4.64 21.62
CA ARG A 146 -3.10 5.90 21.03
C ARG A 146 -3.94 6.72 22.00
N LYS A 147 -4.71 6.06 22.86
CA LYS A 147 -5.49 6.74 23.89
C LYS A 147 -4.58 7.39 24.93
N GLU A 148 -3.54 6.70 25.37
CA GLU A 148 -2.56 7.22 26.33
C GLU A 148 -1.75 8.39 25.73
N GLU A 149 -1.27 8.25 24.49
CA GLU A 149 -0.59 9.34 23.78
C GLU A 149 -1.48 10.59 23.72
N SER A 150 -2.74 10.44 23.33
CA SER A 150 -3.69 11.54 23.27
C SER A 150 -3.97 12.15 24.65
N ALA A 151 -4.07 11.34 25.71
CA ALA A 151 -4.29 11.83 27.07
C ALA A 151 -3.08 12.63 27.60
N ASN A 152 -1.89 12.24 27.17
CA ASN A 152 -0.63 12.89 27.54
C ASN A 152 -0.21 14.00 26.57
N GLY A 153 -1.05 14.37 25.60
CA GLY A 153 -0.72 15.38 24.57
C GLY A 153 0.44 14.99 23.66
N LYS A 154 0.82 13.71 23.61
CA LYS A 154 1.86 13.19 22.73
C LYS A 154 1.28 12.96 21.34
N VAL A 155 1.99 13.42 20.32
CA VAL A 155 1.63 13.18 18.91
C VAL A 155 2.50 12.06 18.38
N TRP A 156 1.89 11.07 17.73
CA TRP A 156 2.63 10.03 17.03
C TRP A 156 3.30 10.60 15.77
N GLU A 157 4.59 10.35 15.65
CA GLU A 157 5.40 10.81 14.52
C GLU A 157 5.92 9.64 13.67
N PRO A 158 5.84 9.73 12.34
CA PRO A 158 6.45 8.74 11.47
C PRO A 158 7.97 8.76 11.51
N MET A 159 8.54 7.56 11.56
CA MET A 159 9.97 7.34 11.74
C MET A 159 10.82 7.65 10.51
N PHE A 160 10.31 7.39 9.31
CA PHE A 160 11.09 7.48 8.06
C PHE A 160 10.53 8.50 7.07
N PHE A 161 9.41 9.14 7.42
CA PHE A 161 8.68 10.00 6.51
C PHE A 161 8.32 11.33 7.17
N THR A 162 8.23 12.36 6.34
CA THR A 162 7.80 13.69 6.73
C THR A 162 6.70 14.14 5.77
N ALA A 163 5.63 14.70 6.32
CA ALA A 163 4.53 15.26 5.54
C ALA A 163 4.82 16.72 5.19
N SER A 164 4.44 17.12 3.98
CA SER A 164 4.48 18.51 3.54
C SER A 164 3.19 18.85 2.81
N GLU A 165 2.50 19.91 3.24
CA GLU A 165 1.31 20.42 2.54
C GLU A 165 1.66 21.13 1.24
N ASP A 166 2.92 21.58 1.10
CA ASP A 166 3.39 22.39 -0.02
C ASP A 166 4.57 21.77 -0.77
N SER A 167 4.34 20.60 -1.37
CA SER A 167 5.35 19.94 -2.20
C SER A 167 5.43 20.57 -3.59
N ASN A 168 6.49 21.35 -3.84
CA ASN A 168 6.78 21.92 -5.16
C ASN A 168 6.93 20.85 -6.26
N LEU A 169 7.54 19.70 -5.92
CA LEU A 169 7.68 18.58 -6.84
C LEU A 169 6.31 18.03 -7.24
N PHE A 170 5.42 17.82 -6.27
CA PHE A 170 4.05 17.39 -6.55
C PHE A 170 3.32 18.39 -7.43
N ARG A 171 3.38 19.69 -7.10
CA ARG A 171 2.73 20.75 -7.90
C ARG A 171 3.18 20.72 -9.36
N LYS A 172 4.49 20.64 -9.60
CA LYS A 172 5.06 20.56 -10.97
C LYS A 172 4.63 19.30 -11.72
N LEU A 173 4.60 18.14 -11.05
CA LEU A 173 4.25 16.88 -11.70
C LEU A 173 2.74 16.67 -11.86
N ALA A 174 1.92 17.33 -11.03
CA ALA A 174 0.46 17.28 -11.12
C ALA A 174 -0.08 18.26 -12.19
N GLU A 175 0.72 19.25 -12.61
CA GLU A 175 0.36 20.19 -13.67
C GLU A 175 -0.05 19.44 -14.95
N GLY A 176 -1.18 19.83 -15.53
CA GLY A 176 -1.75 19.17 -16.71
C GLY A 176 -2.50 17.85 -16.42
N THR A 177 -2.65 17.46 -15.15
CA THR A 177 -3.49 16.33 -14.72
C THR A 177 -4.65 16.80 -13.86
N PRO A 178 -5.71 15.99 -13.66
CA PRO A 178 -6.79 16.32 -12.73
C PRO A 178 -6.41 16.12 -11.26
N TRP A 179 -5.16 15.77 -10.94
CA TRP A 179 -4.75 15.48 -9.57
C TRP A 179 -4.69 16.74 -8.72
N LYS A 180 -5.30 16.64 -7.54
CA LYS A 180 -5.24 17.65 -6.48
C LYS A 180 -4.89 16.96 -5.17
N LEU A 181 -4.17 17.66 -4.32
CA LEU A 181 -3.90 17.17 -2.98
C LEU A 181 -5.22 17.13 -2.20
N SER A 182 -5.52 16.00 -1.57
CA SER A 182 -6.74 15.88 -0.77
C SER A 182 -6.48 16.38 0.64
N GLU A 183 -7.41 17.16 1.19
CA GLU A 183 -7.39 17.61 2.59
C GLU A 183 -7.30 16.45 3.60
N ARG A 184 -7.74 15.24 3.19
CA ARG A 184 -7.70 14.03 4.04
C ARG A 184 -6.30 13.43 4.20
N THR A 185 -5.33 13.84 3.39
CA THR A 185 -4.01 13.15 3.31
C THR A 185 -2.95 13.69 4.26
N LYS A 186 -3.25 14.78 5.00
CA LYS A 186 -2.29 15.50 5.83
C LYS A 186 -1.01 15.89 5.06
N GLY A 187 -1.13 16.22 3.77
CA GLY A 187 -0.01 16.57 2.92
C GLY A 187 0.57 15.42 2.08
N VAL A 188 1.65 15.72 1.36
CA VAL A 188 2.47 14.78 0.60
C VAL A 188 3.52 14.19 1.52
N TRP A 189 3.44 12.88 1.74
CA TRP A 189 4.43 12.14 2.52
C TRP A 189 5.67 11.86 1.68
N THR A 190 6.83 12.27 2.18
CA THR A 190 8.12 12.10 1.52
C THR A 190 9.08 11.35 2.44
N PHE A 191 9.88 10.46 1.86
CA PHE A 191 10.93 9.78 2.61
C PHE A 191 11.94 10.82 3.10
N ASP A 192 12.33 10.71 4.36
CA ASP A 192 13.22 11.64 5.03
C ASP A 192 14.58 10.96 5.28
N PRO A 193 15.63 11.28 4.49
CA PRO A 193 16.94 10.67 4.64
C PRO A 193 17.60 10.98 5.98
N ALA A 194 17.31 12.14 6.58
CA ALA A 194 17.88 12.52 7.86
C ALA A 194 17.28 11.69 8.99
N LYS A 195 15.95 11.54 9.01
CA LYS A 195 15.28 10.63 9.95
C LYS A 195 15.73 9.19 9.76
N ALA A 196 15.82 8.71 8.52
CA ALA A 196 16.27 7.35 8.24
C ALA A 196 17.71 7.09 8.69
N LYS A 197 18.61 8.08 8.55
CA LYS A 197 19.98 7.98 9.06
C LYS A 197 20.05 8.00 10.59
N ALA A 198 19.15 8.75 11.24
CA ALA A 198 19.07 8.84 12.69
C ALA A 198 18.37 7.63 13.35
N ALA A 199 17.57 6.88 12.60
CA ALA A 199 16.83 5.73 13.11
C ALA A 199 17.77 4.56 13.44
N VAL A 200 17.83 4.19 14.71
CA VAL A 200 18.63 3.07 15.23
C VAL A 200 17.69 2.00 15.80
N LYS A 201 17.99 0.73 15.56
CA LYS A 201 17.27 -0.38 16.17
C LYS A 201 17.75 -0.60 17.63
N PRO A 202 16.86 -0.89 18.59
CA PRO A 202 15.41 -1.03 18.41
C PRO A 202 14.73 0.33 18.22
N TYR A 203 13.83 0.38 17.25
CA TYR A 203 13.26 1.63 16.73
C TYR A 203 12.39 2.37 17.75
N HIS A 204 11.82 1.65 18.72
CA HIS A 204 10.95 2.19 19.76
C HIS A 204 11.49 1.89 21.16
N GLY A 205 12.81 1.75 21.30
CA GLY A 205 13.43 1.30 22.56
C GLY A 205 12.89 -0.06 22.98
N ASP A 206 12.48 -0.17 24.23
CA ASP A 206 11.93 -1.41 24.78
C ASP A 206 10.43 -1.57 24.50
N LEU A 207 9.74 -0.57 23.97
CA LEU A 207 8.31 -0.67 23.69
C LEU A 207 8.05 -1.66 22.56
N THR A 208 7.11 -2.57 22.75
CA THR A 208 6.65 -3.52 21.73
C THR A 208 5.33 -3.09 21.10
N PRO A 209 4.94 -3.66 19.94
CA PRO A 209 3.62 -3.41 19.36
C PRO A 209 2.44 -3.81 20.25
N LEU A 210 2.68 -4.57 21.31
CA LEU A 210 1.67 -4.98 22.30
C LEU A 210 1.57 -4.00 23.48
N GLY A 211 2.31 -2.89 23.46
CA GLY A 211 2.34 -1.92 24.55
C GLY A 211 3.14 -2.37 25.78
N LEU A 212 3.87 -3.49 25.66
CA LEU A 212 4.71 -4.05 26.72
C LEU A 212 6.17 -3.62 26.55
N LEU A 213 6.92 -3.50 27.64
CA LEU A 213 8.36 -3.26 27.63
C LEU A 213 9.14 -4.59 27.54
N VAL A 214 10.14 -4.66 26.68
CA VAL A 214 11.06 -5.80 26.56
C VAL A 214 11.79 -6.00 27.89
N GLY A 215 11.58 -7.15 28.54
CA GLY A 215 12.17 -7.46 29.85
C GLY A 215 11.30 -7.09 31.06
N GLY A 216 10.10 -6.51 30.84
CA GLY A 216 9.08 -6.40 31.89
C GLY A 216 8.57 -7.78 32.26
N ASP A 217 8.75 -8.16 33.52
CA ASP A 217 8.34 -9.44 34.07
C ASP A 217 6.85 -9.66 33.77
N THR A 218 6.54 -10.70 32.99
CA THR A 218 5.16 -11.02 32.64
C THR A 218 4.53 -11.68 33.86
N THR A 219 4.19 -10.90 34.87
CA THR A 219 3.38 -11.42 35.96
C THR A 219 2.05 -11.84 35.34
N LYS A 220 1.72 -13.12 35.50
CA LYS A 220 0.45 -13.73 35.08
C LYS A 220 -0.79 -12.92 35.54
N GLN A 221 -0.62 -11.98 36.47
CA GLN A 221 -1.62 -10.99 36.88
C GLN A 221 -2.04 -10.03 35.76
N GLU A 222 -1.16 -9.42 34.98
CA GLU A 222 -1.55 -8.42 33.97
C GLU A 222 -2.28 -9.07 32.78
N LEU A 223 -1.85 -10.26 32.36
CA LEU A 223 -2.57 -11.06 31.36
C LEU A 223 -3.93 -11.56 31.89
N SER A 224 -4.06 -11.79 33.20
CA SER A 224 -5.33 -12.15 33.83
C SER A 224 -6.27 -10.96 33.97
N GLU A 225 -5.78 -9.74 34.18
CA GLU A 225 -6.60 -8.52 34.22
C GLU A 225 -7.14 -8.18 32.83
N ILE A 226 -6.32 -8.27 31.78
CA ILE A 226 -6.77 -8.08 30.40
C ILE A 226 -7.83 -9.13 30.03
N ALA A 227 -7.65 -10.39 30.43
CA ALA A 227 -8.65 -11.45 30.20
C ALA A 227 -9.94 -11.26 31.03
N SER A 228 -9.84 -10.70 32.24
CA SER A 228 -10.99 -10.43 33.12
C SER A 228 -11.84 -9.27 32.60
N ILE A 229 -11.20 -8.23 32.04
CA ILE A 229 -11.88 -7.11 31.38
C ILE A 229 -12.65 -7.57 30.13
N GLN A 230 -12.17 -8.63 29.46
CA GLN A 230 -12.84 -9.22 28.29
C GLN A 230 -14.06 -10.08 28.68
N GLN A 231 -14.06 -10.74 29.84
CA GLN A 231 -15.21 -11.52 30.32
C GLN A 231 -16.35 -10.63 30.84
N ALA A 232 -16.05 -9.45 31.40
CA ALA A 232 -17.06 -8.52 31.93
C ALA A 232 -17.87 -7.74 30.87
N LYS A 233 -17.58 -7.95 29.57
CA LYS A 233 -18.26 -7.27 28.45
C LYS A 233 -19.10 -8.22 27.57
N THR A 234 -19.41 -9.41 28.07
CA THR A 234 -20.37 -10.35 27.48
C THR A 234 -21.59 -10.42 28.38
#